data_AF-A0A0U5B750-F1
#
_entry.id   AF-A0A0U5B750-F1
#
_cell.length_a   1.000
_cell.length_b   1.000
_cell.length_c   1.000
_cell.angle_alpha   90.00
_cell.angle_beta   90.00
_cell.angle_gamma   90.00
#
_symmetry.space_group_name_H-M   'P 1'
#
loop_
_entity.id
_entity.type
_entity.pdbx_description
1 polymer ?
#
loop_
_entity_poly.entity_id
_entity_poly.type
_entity_poly.pdbx_seq_one_letter_code
_entity_poly.pdbx_strand_id
1 'polypeptide(L)' 'MPWTPDDAQHHTHKATTEMLQSLWAKVANECLERTGDEGRAVREANAVVARTAARHPEDD' A
#
# COMPACT_ATOMS: atom_id res chain seq x y z
N MET A 1 -14.79 -1.88 3.61
CA MET A 1 -14.19 -1.88 4.97
C MET A 1 -12.81 -1.25 4.86
N PRO A 2 -12.27 -0.59 5.90
CA PRO A 2 -10.86 -0.15 5.86
C PRO A 2 -9.96 -1.37 5.66
N TRP A 3 -8.98 -1.25 4.77
CA TRP A 3 -8.05 -2.32 4.47
C TRP A 3 -7.05 -2.55 5.60
N THR A 4 -6.64 -3.79 5.80
CA THR A 4 -5.57 -4.19 6.73
C THR A 4 -4.23 -4.30 6.00
N PRO A 5 -3.10 -4.37 6.73
CA PRO A 5 -1.79 -4.64 6.11
C PRO A 5 -1.78 -5.93 5.27
N ASP A 6 -2.44 -7.01 5.72
CA ASP A 6 -2.53 -8.28 4.99
C ASP A 6 -3.19 -8.14 3.60
N ASP A 7 -4.15 -7.22 3.45
CA ASP A 7 -4.80 -6.97 2.15
C ASP A 7 -3.80 -6.47 1.09
N ALA A 8 -2.69 -5.85 1.50
CA ALA A 8 -1.71 -5.28 0.59
C ALA A 8 -1.13 -6.33 -0.39
N GLN A 9 -0.91 -7.57 0.08
CA GLN A 9 -0.34 -8.63 -0.76
C GLN A 9 -1.30 -9.07 -1.89
N HIS A 10 -2.61 -8.90 -1.71
CA HIS A 10 -3.59 -9.16 -2.75
C HIS A 10 -3.63 -8.07 -3.84
N HIS A 11 -3.13 -6.87 -3.51
CA HIS A 11 -3.17 -5.71 -4.41
C HIS A 11 -1.81 -5.37 -5.03
N THR A 12 -0.71 -5.75 -4.39
CA THR A 12 0.64 -5.53 -4.90
C THR A 12 1.63 -6.57 -4.40
N HIS A 13 2.40 -7.15 -5.32
CA HIS A 13 3.52 -8.05 -5.01
C HIS A 13 4.75 -7.31 -4.45
N LYS A 14 4.69 -5.98 -4.31
CA LYS A 14 5.79 -5.17 -3.76
C LYS A 14 5.68 -4.95 -2.26
N ALA A 15 4.59 -5.36 -1.61
CA ALA A 15 4.43 -5.28 -0.17
C ALA A 15 5.00 -6.54 0.52
N THR A 16 6.29 -6.81 0.30
CA THR A 16 6.96 -8.04 0.76
C THR A 16 7.28 -8.04 2.25
N THR A 17 7.41 -6.87 2.87
CA THR A 17 7.68 -6.72 4.30
C THR A 17 6.49 -6.15 5.08
N GLU A 18 6.43 -6.42 6.40
CA GLU A 18 5.38 -5.88 7.29
C GLU A 18 5.34 -4.35 7.26
N MET A 19 6.49 -3.70 7.12
CA MET A 19 6.60 -2.25 6.97
C MET A 19 5.89 -1.77 5.69
N LEU A 20 6.13 -2.44 4.56
CA LEU A 20 5.53 -2.07 3.27
C LEU A 20 4.03 -2.33 3.25
N GLN A 21 3.58 -3.44 3.85
CA GLN A 21 2.16 -3.76 4.03
C GLN A 21 1.45 -2.71 4.89
N SER A 22 2.05 -2.33 6.02
CA SER A 22 1.52 -1.29 6.91
C SER A 22 1.45 0.07 6.21
N LEU A 23 2.48 0.42 5.43
CA LEU A 23 2.51 1.64 4.63
C LEU A 23 1.41 1.63 3.56
N TRP A 24 1.19 0.50 2.90
CA TRP A 24 0.12 0.34 1.92
C TRP A 24 -1.26 0.62 2.53
N ALA A 25 -1.59 -0.08 3.61
CA ALA A 25 -2.90 0.03 4.26
C ALA A 25 -3.17 1.45 4.76
N LYS A 26 -2.15 2.09 5.34
CA LYS A 26 -2.23 3.50 5.76
C LYS A 26 -2.61 4.42 4.60
N VAL A 27 -1.86 4.37 3.49
CA VAL A 27 -2.10 5.24 2.33
C VAL A 27 -3.45 4.95 1.67
N ALA A 28 -3.82 3.66 1.53
CA ALA A 28 -5.08 3.26 0.94
C ALA A 28 -6.26 3.80 1.76
N ASN A 29 -6.24 3.62 3.08
CA ASN A 29 -7.30 4.09 3.96
C ASN A 29 -7.37 5.63 4.01
N GLU A 30 -6.24 6.34 4.11
CA GLU A 30 -6.21 7.81 4.08
C GLU A 30 -6.76 8.37 2.75
N CYS A 31 -6.43 7.73 1.62
CA CYS A 31 -6.92 8.15 0.31
C CYS A 31 -8.42 7.86 0.14
N LEU A 32 -8.89 6.70 0.63
CA LEU A 32 -10.30 6.34 0.62
C LEU A 32 -11.13 7.29 1.50
N GLU A 33 -10.66 7.61 2.70
CA GLU A 33 -11.33 8.56 3.60
C GLU A 33 -11.45 9.95 2.96
N ARG A 34 -10.39 10.41 2.30
CA ARG A 34 -10.34 11.73 1.67
C ARG A 34 -11.18 11.84 0.39
N THR A 35 -11.29 10.76 -0.38
CA THR A 35 -11.81 10.83 -1.76
C THR A 35 -13.06 9.98 -2.01
N GLY A 36 -13.29 8.95 -1.21
CA GLY A 36 -14.33 7.94 -1.43
C GLY A 36 -14.07 7.05 -2.67
N ASP A 37 -12.91 7.14 -3.32
CA ASP A 37 -12.59 6.40 -4.54
C ASP A 37 -11.63 5.24 -4.22
N GLU A 38 -12.17 4.03 -4.19
CA GLU A 38 -11.41 2.80 -3.91
C GLU A 38 -10.33 2.53 -4.97
N GLY A 39 -10.66 2.77 -6.25
CA GLY A 39 -9.73 2.54 -7.35
C GLY A 39 -8.53 3.47 -7.28
N ARG A 40 -8.75 4.73 -6.87
CA ARG A 40 -7.67 5.70 -6.61
C ARG A 40 -6.84 5.30 -5.40
N ALA A 41 -7.48 4.89 -4.30
CA ALA A 41 -6.80 4.50 -3.07
C ALA A 41 -5.79 3.37 -3.31
N VAL A 42 -6.21 2.31 -4.02
CA VAL A 42 -5.32 1.18 -4.36
C VAL A 42 -4.15 1.63 -5.25
N ARG A 43 -4.40 2.45 -6.28
CA ARG A 43 -3.34 2.93 -7.18
C ARG A 43 -2.31 3.79 -6.44
N GLU A 44 -2.77 4.66 -5.55
CA GLU A 44 -1.90 5.55 -4.78
C GLU A 44 -1.04 4.75 -3.79
N ALA A 45 -1.65 3.81 -3.06
CA ALA A 45 -0.94 2.92 -2.14
C ALA A 45 0.09 2.03 -2.86
N ASN A 46 -0.27 1.42 -3.99
CA ASN A 46 0.65 0.63 -4.82
C ASN A 46 1.86 1.45 -5.28
N ALA A 47 1.62 2.70 -5.72
CA ALA A 47 2.68 3.57 -6.19
C ALA A 47 3.63 4.01 -5.06
N VAL A 48 3.11 4.24 -3.85
CA VAL A 48 3.94 4.55 -2.67
C VAL A 48 4.82 3.36 -2.31
N VAL A 49 4.24 2.17 -2.15
CA VAL A 49 4.99 0.96 -1.82
C VAL A 49 6.08 0.67 -2.84
N ALA A 50 5.76 0.73 -4.14
CA ALA A 50 6.75 0.47 -5.19
C ALA A 50 7.93 1.44 -5.13
N ARG A 51 7.70 2.72 -4.82
CA ARG A 51 8.77 3.72 -4.64
C ARG A 51 9.59 3.47 -3.38
N THR A 52 8.96 3.05 -2.28
CA THR A 52 9.65 2.77 -1.02
C THR A 52 10.52 1.53 -1.15
N ALA A 53 9.99 0.45 -1.72
CA ALA A 53 10.73 -0.79 -2.01
C ALA A 53 11.94 -0.52 -2.92
N ALA A 54 11.75 0.26 -3.99
CA ALA A 54 12.87 0.62 -4.88
C ALA A 54 13.98 1.45 -4.20
N ARG A 55 13.67 2.13 -3.08
CA ARG A 55 14.66 2.88 -2.28
C ARG A 55 15.37 2.02 -1.24
N HIS A 56 14.81 0.86 -0.89
CA HIS A 56 15.33 -0.06 0.14
C HIS A 56 15.45 -1.48 -0.46
N PRO A 57 16.38 -1.70 -1.39
CA PRO A 57 16.52 -2.98 -2.09
C PRO A 57 17.12 -4.11 -1.23
N GLU A 58 17.59 -3.83 0.00
CA GLU A 58 18.26 -4.81 0.87
C GLU A 58 17.28 -5.65 1.71
N ASP A 59 15.97 -5.35 1.66
CA ASP A 59 14.92 -5.98 2.47
C ASP A 59 14.04 -7.00 1.70
N ASP A 60 14.37 -7.33 0.44
CA ASP A 60 13.63 -8.27 -0.44
C ASP A 60 14.20 -9.71 -0.41
#